data_AF-A0A2T6CXG0-F1
#
_entry.id   AF-A0A2T6CXG0-F1
#
_cell.length_a   1.000
_cell.length_b   1.000
_cell.length_c   1.000
_cell.angle_alpha   90.00
_cell.angle_beta   90.00
_cell.angle_gamma   90.00
#
_symmetry.space_group_name_H-M   'P 1'
#
loop_
_entity.id
_entity.type
_entity.pdbx_description
1 polymer ?
#
loop_
_entity_poly.entity_id
_entity_poly.type
_entity_poly.pdbx_seq_one_letter_code
_entity_poly.pdbx_strand_id
1 'polypeptide(L)'
;MRVPVKTPSRKLPVRRRRSAFSLVEITIALAIAGFCLLAVVGLLQTGLTSERDTLDRTVGTDILSRIYQDLTGMQQTNTLSSEFKFDPESTAVQTIWFADASTTNSTAANSRYRASVTFSPPTGSNRTATPARLLVTWPAAADPAGSALPSKYSGSIEVATSLQRR
;
A
#
# COMPACT_ATOMS: atom_id res chain seq x y z
N MET A 1 1.46 -98.06 -34.33
CA MET A 1 1.72 -97.57 -32.96
C MET A 1 2.01 -96.07 -33.05
N ARG A 2 1.06 -95.21 -32.67
CA ARG A 2 1.15 -93.75 -32.88
C ARG A 2 1.38 -93.08 -31.52
N VAL A 3 2.53 -92.46 -31.34
CA VAL A 3 2.88 -91.78 -30.07
C VAL A 3 2.22 -90.38 -30.07
N PRO A 4 1.56 -89.95 -28.99
CA PRO A 4 0.95 -88.62 -28.94
C PRO A 4 2.02 -87.53 -28.75
N VAL A 5 2.02 -86.54 -29.63
CA VAL A 5 2.85 -85.34 -29.54
C VAL A 5 2.23 -84.38 -28.51
N LYS A 6 3.01 -83.98 -27.50
CA LYS A 6 2.61 -83.01 -26.48
C LYS A 6 2.96 -81.59 -26.94
N THR A 7 1.96 -80.79 -27.30
CA THR A 7 2.14 -79.39 -27.72
C THR A 7 2.46 -78.48 -26.51
N PRO A 8 3.39 -77.50 -26.64
CA PRO A 8 3.74 -76.60 -25.55
C PRO A 8 2.65 -75.54 -25.31
N SER A 9 2.28 -75.35 -24.04
CA SER A 9 1.30 -74.34 -23.62
C SER A 9 1.94 -72.95 -23.62
N ARG A 10 1.57 -72.10 -24.59
CA ARG A 10 2.02 -70.71 -24.67
C ARG A 10 1.22 -69.87 -23.66
N LYS A 11 1.84 -69.47 -22.55
CA LYS A 11 1.25 -68.51 -21.62
C LYS A 11 1.18 -67.12 -22.30
N LEU A 12 -0.02 -66.64 -22.55
CA LEU A 12 -0.26 -65.29 -23.10
C LEU A 12 0.01 -64.23 -22.01
N PRO A 13 0.56 -63.05 -22.35
CA PRO A 13 0.81 -61.99 -21.39
C PRO A 13 -0.52 -61.45 -20.83
N VAL A 14 -0.64 -61.40 -19.50
CA VAL A 14 -1.81 -60.85 -18.80
C VAL A 14 -1.84 -59.34 -19.02
N ARG A 15 -2.78 -58.87 -19.85
CA ARG A 15 -3.04 -57.44 -20.06
C ARG A 15 -3.65 -56.86 -18.78
N ARG A 16 -2.83 -56.18 -17.97
CA ARG A 16 -3.32 -55.44 -16.80
C ARG A 16 -4.29 -54.36 -17.30
N ARG A 17 -5.58 -54.50 -16.99
CA ARG A 17 -6.54 -53.42 -17.15
C ARG A 17 -6.13 -52.31 -16.17
N ARG A 18 -5.70 -51.16 -16.69
CA ARG A 18 -5.61 -49.95 -15.87
C ARG A 18 -7.06 -49.56 -15.55
N SER A 19 -7.44 -49.60 -14.29
CA SER A 19 -8.74 -49.05 -13.89
C SER A 19 -8.68 -47.54 -14.09
N ALA A 20 -9.72 -46.98 -14.71
CA ALA A 20 -9.99 -45.56 -14.61
C ALA A 20 -10.39 -45.22 -13.17
N PHE A 21 -10.32 -43.94 -12.82
CA PHE A 21 -10.80 -43.45 -11.52
C PHE A 21 -12.28 -43.77 -11.32
N SER A 22 -12.65 -44.09 -10.09
CA SER A 22 -14.05 -44.30 -9.71
C SER A 22 -14.85 -43.00 -9.86
N LEU A 23 -16.12 -43.10 -10.23
CA LEU A 23 -17.03 -41.93 -10.29
C LEU A 23 -17.09 -41.23 -8.91
N VAL A 24 -17.09 -41.99 -7.81
CA VAL A 24 -17.07 -41.44 -6.45
C VAL A 24 -15.76 -40.70 -6.15
N GLU A 25 -14.65 -41.19 -6.69
CA GLU A 25 -13.34 -40.57 -6.50
C GLU A 25 -13.24 -39.25 -7.26
N ILE A 26 -13.78 -39.20 -8.48
CA ILE A 26 -13.86 -37.97 -9.28
C ILE A 26 -14.79 -36.95 -8.64
N THR A 27 -15.95 -37.36 -8.11
CA THR A 27 -16.89 -36.41 -7.46
C THR A 27 -16.31 -35.83 -6.18
N ILE A 28 -15.64 -36.63 -5.36
CA ILE A 28 -14.93 -36.14 -4.16
C ILE A 28 -13.78 -35.22 -4.56
N ALA A 29 -12.99 -35.59 -5.58
CA ALA A 29 -11.90 -34.74 -6.07
C ALA A 29 -12.41 -33.40 -6.58
N LEU A 30 -13.53 -33.38 -7.31
CA LEU A 30 -14.14 -32.16 -7.81
C LEU A 30 -14.73 -31.30 -6.68
N ALA A 31 -15.31 -31.92 -5.66
CA ALA A 31 -15.82 -31.20 -4.49
C ALA A 31 -14.68 -30.50 -3.72
N ILE A 32 -13.57 -31.20 -3.49
CA ILE A 32 -12.39 -30.63 -2.83
C ILE A 32 -11.77 -29.52 -3.69
N ALA A 33 -11.60 -29.76 -5.00
CA ALA A 33 -11.07 -28.75 -5.91
C ALA A 33 -11.94 -27.49 -5.94
N GLY A 34 -13.27 -27.64 -5.97
CA GLY A 34 -14.22 -26.53 -5.88
C GLY A 34 -14.08 -25.74 -4.58
N PHE A 35 -13.97 -26.43 -3.44
CA PHE A 35 -13.73 -25.79 -2.14
C PHE A 35 -12.39 -25.02 -2.12
N CYS A 36 -11.32 -25.59 -2.66
CA CYS A 36 -10.03 -24.91 -2.76
C CYS A 36 -10.08 -23.66 -3.65
N LEU A 37 -10.79 -23.71 -4.79
CA LEU A 37 -10.94 -22.54 -5.66
C LEU A 37 -11.68 -21.40 -4.95
N LEU A 38 -12.70 -21.69 -4.14
CA LEU A 38 -13.37 -20.69 -3.32
C LEU A 38 -12.41 -20.02 -2.32
N ALA A 39 -11.54 -20.81 -1.68
CA ALA A 39 -10.53 -20.27 -0.77
C ALA A 39 -9.54 -19.33 -1.49
N VAL A 40 -9.08 -19.69 -2.69
CA VAL A 40 -8.18 -18.85 -3.50
C VAL A 40 -8.84 -17.53 -3.89
N VAL A 41 -10.10 -17.55 -4.31
CA VAL A 41 -10.84 -16.32 -4.66
C VAL A 41 -10.99 -15.40 -3.44
N GLY A 42 -11.24 -15.95 -2.26
CA GLY A 42 -11.27 -15.17 -1.01
C GLY A 42 -9.93 -14.49 -0.71
N LEU A 43 -8.82 -15.22 -0.89
CA LEU A 43 -7.47 -14.67 -0.69
C LEU A 43 -7.12 -13.58 -1.71
N LEU A 44 -7.59 -13.70 -2.96
CA LEU A 44 -7.34 -12.70 -3.99
C LEU A 44 -7.87 -11.32 -3.60
N GLN A 45 -9.09 -11.25 -3.04
CA GLN A 45 -9.65 -9.99 -2.57
C GLN A 45 -8.80 -9.38 -1.45
N THR A 46 -8.31 -10.20 -0.51
CA THR A 46 -7.44 -9.73 0.58
C THR A 46 -6.08 -9.25 0.08
N GLY A 47 -5.53 -9.90 -0.95
CA GLY A 47 -4.29 -9.49 -1.61
C GLY A 47 -4.43 -8.11 -2.26
N LEU A 48 -5.52 -7.89 -3.02
CA LEU A 48 -5.79 -6.61 -3.69
C LEU A 48 -5.95 -5.44 -2.71
N THR A 49 -6.61 -5.66 -1.57
CA THR A 49 -6.72 -4.62 -0.53
C THR A 49 -5.36 -4.31 0.09
N SER A 50 -4.56 -5.34 0.38
CA SER A 50 -3.20 -5.16 0.94
C SER A 50 -2.26 -4.44 -0.04
N GLU A 51 -2.39 -4.72 -1.33
CA GLU A 51 -1.62 -4.05 -2.38
C GLU A 51 -1.97 -2.56 -2.44
N ARG A 52 -3.26 -2.22 -2.44
CA ARG A 52 -3.72 -0.82 -2.42
C ARG A 52 -3.21 -0.05 -1.20
N ASP A 53 -3.28 -0.66 -0.01
CA ASP A 53 -2.76 -0.06 1.21
C ASP A 53 -1.24 0.17 1.14
N THR A 54 -0.51 -0.74 0.50
CA THR A 54 0.94 -0.62 0.30
C THR A 54 1.27 0.48 -0.69
N LEU A 55 0.50 0.60 -1.77
CA LEU A 55 0.64 1.68 -2.76
C LEU A 55 0.36 3.05 -2.12
N ASP A 56 -0.74 3.19 -1.38
CA ASP A 56 -1.08 4.45 -0.72
C ASP A 56 0.01 4.85 0.31
N ARG A 57 0.54 3.89 1.07
CA ARG A 57 1.68 4.12 1.97
C ARG A 57 2.95 4.54 1.24
N THR A 58 3.24 3.92 0.09
CA THR A 58 4.43 4.24 -0.71
C THR A 58 4.34 5.66 -1.24
N VAL A 59 3.19 6.04 -1.81
CA VAL A 59 2.94 7.40 -2.29
C VAL A 59 2.95 8.41 -1.15
N GLY A 60 2.34 8.09 -0.01
CA GLY A 60 2.38 8.95 1.17
C GLY A 60 3.80 9.20 1.69
N THR A 61 4.66 8.18 1.61
CA THR A 61 6.08 8.29 1.98
C THR A 61 6.87 9.13 0.98
N ASP A 62 6.60 9.01 -0.32
CA ASP A 62 7.23 9.86 -1.36
C ASP A 62 6.85 11.34 -1.14
N ILE A 63 5.57 11.64 -0.94
CA ILE A 63 5.08 12.99 -0.63
C ILE A 63 5.78 13.54 0.62
N LEU A 64 5.84 12.75 1.70
CA LEU A 64 6.48 13.16 2.94
C LEU A 64 7.98 13.45 2.74
N SER A 65 8.67 12.60 1.98
CA SER A 65 10.09 12.74 1.69
C SER A 65 10.38 14.03 0.91
N ARG A 66 9.54 14.38 -0.07
CA ARG A 66 9.65 15.64 -0.83
C ARG A 66 9.42 16.85 0.05
N ILE A 67 8.37 16.84 0.87
CA ILE A 67 8.11 17.93 1.83
C ILE A 67 9.29 18.08 2.79
N TYR A 68 9.81 16.97 3.32
CA TYR A 68 10.97 17.00 4.18
C TYR A 68 12.21 17.59 3.48
N GLN A 69 12.46 17.24 2.23
CA GLN A 69 13.55 17.80 1.43
C GLN A 69 13.37 19.31 1.18
N ASP A 70 12.17 19.77 0.84
CA ASP A 70 11.88 21.20 0.67
C ASP A 70 12.10 21.98 1.98
N LEU A 71 11.64 21.43 3.11
CA LEU A 71 11.79 22.06 4.42
C LEU A 71 13.25 22.07 4.93
N THR A 72 14.01 21.01 4.70
CA THR A 72 15.43 20.95 5.11
C THR A 72 16.37 21.71 4.19
N GLY A 73 15.97 21.94 2.94
CA GLY A 73 16.67 22.80 1.99
C GLY A 73 16.47 24.30 2.23
N MET A 74 15.62 24.69 3.20
CA MET A 74 15.33 26.10 3.47
C MET A 74 16.53 26.84 4.06
N GLN A 75 16.88 27.97 3.43
CA GLN A 75 17.84 28.93 4.00
C GLN A 75 17.18 29.80 5.07
N GLN A 76 17.96 30.24 6.06
CA GLN A 76 17.45 31.05 7.17
C GLN A 76 16.73 32.35 6.75
N THR A 77 17.08 32.95 5.62
CA THR A 77 16.45 34.18 5.12
C THR A 77 15.09 33.97 4.47
N ASN A 78 14.74 32.72 4.14
CA ASN A 78 13.48 32.41 3.47
C ASN A 78 12.35 32.33 4.49
N THR A 79 11.31 33.12 4.26
CA THR A 79 10.07 33.10 5.04
C THR A 79 9.16 31.93 4.66
N LEU A 80 9.28 31.42 3.43
CA LEU A 80 8.49 30.31 2.91
C LEU A 80 9.38 29.24 2.27
N SER A 81 8.93 27.99 2.30
CA SER A 81 9.56 26.90 1.57
C SER A 81 9.47 27.12 0.06
N SER A 82 10.38 26.51 -0.71
CA SER A 82 10.56 26.86 -2.12
C SER A 82 9.47 26.27 -3.01
N GLU A 83 9.15 24.99 -2.80
CA GLU A 83 8.21 24.21 -3.60
C GLU A 83 6.79 24.34 -3.05
N PHE A 84 6.63 24.12 -1.76
CA PHE A 84 5.31 23.96 -1.13
C PHE A 84 4.80 25.22 -0.43
N LYS A 85 5.61 26.27 -0.33
CA LYS A 85 5.29 27.55 0.32
C LYS A 85 4.86 27.42 1.78
N PHE A 86 5.44 26.45 2.50
CA PHE A 86 5.21 26.33 3.94
C PHE A 86 5.93 27.45 4.71
N ASP A 87 5.23 28.06 5.65
CA ASP A 87 5.75 29.07 6.59
C ASP A 87 6.16 28.39 7.92
N PRO A 88 7.46 28.23 8.22
CA PRO A 88 7.93 27.60 9.45
C PRO A 88 7.71 28.46 10.70
N GLU A 89 7.29 29.72 10.56
CA GLU A 89 7.01 30.65 11.66
C GLU A 89 5.51 30.69 12.01
N SER A 90 4.67 30.15 11.12
CA SER A 90 3.24 29.99 11.36
C SER A 90 2.96 28.79 12.27
N THR A 91 2.24 29.03 13.37
CA THR A 91 1.69 27.98 14.23
C THR A 91 0.40 27.36 13.68
N ALA A 92 -0.13 27.89 12.58
CA ALA A 92 -1.34 27.36 11.95
C ALA A 92 -1.07 26.05 11.21
N VAL A 93 -2.10 25.21 11.09
CA VAL A 93 -2.04 24.01 10.26
C VAL A 93 -1.96 24.43 8.80
N GLN A 94 -0.92 24.01 8.12
CA GLN A 94 -0.72 24.27 6.70
C GLN A 94 -0.99 23.00 5.92
N THR A 95 -1.94 23.05 4.99
CA THR A 95 -2.40 21.86 4.27
C THR A 95 -2.18 22.01 2.78
N ILE A 96 -1.65 20.96 2.17
CA ILE A 96 -1.52 20.81 0.72
C ILE A 96 -2.23 19.54 0.31
N TRP A 97 -2.86 19.60 -0.85
CA TRP A 97 -3.59 18.50 -1.42
C TRP A 97 -2.90 17.96 -2.65
N PHE A 98 -2.95 16.64 -2.78
CA PHE A 98 -2.27 15.89 -3.82
C PHE A 98 -3.26 14.95 -4.51
N ALA A 99 -3.34 15.04 -5.83
CA ALA A 99 -4.04 14.03 -6.64
C ALA A 99 -3.23 12.72 -6.68
N ASP A 100 -1.92 12.85 -6.86
CA ASP A 100 -0.91 11.79 -6.91
C ASP A 100 0.40 12.30 -6.28
N ALA A 101 1.47 11.50 -6.31
CA ALA A 101 2.75 11.81 -5.66
C ALA A 101 3.41 13.16 -6.05
N SER A 102 3.11 13.70 -7.24
CA SER A 102 3.73 14.93 -7.77
C SER A 102 2.77 16.09 -8.00
N THR A 103 1.46 15.83 -8.05
CA THR A 103 0.48 16.83 -8.49
C THR A 103 -0.03 17.60 -7.29
N THR A 104 0.47 18.83 -7.11
CA THR A 104 0.05 19.77 -6.06
C THR A 104 -1.10 20.68 -6.52
N ASN A 105 -1.79 21.34 -5.59
CA ASN A 105 -2.86 22.33 -5.84
C ASN A 105 -4.18 21.75 -6.39
N SER A 106 -4.45 20.48 -6.13
CA SER A 106 -5.79 19.94 -6.29
C SER A 106 -6.73 20.47 -5.19
N THR A 107 -8.03 20.55 -5.46
CA THR A 107 -9.01 20.86 -4.40
C THR A 107 -9.23 19.63 -3.54
N ALA A 108 -9.66 19.79 -2.29
CA ALA A 108 -9.92 18.67 -1.37
C ALA A 108 -10.82 17.58 -2.00
N ALA A 109 -11.79 17.98 -2.85
CA ALA A 109 -12.71 17.07 -3.53
C ALA A 109 -12.04 16.17 -4.60
N ASN A 110 -10.99 16.66 -5.25
CA ASN A 110 -10.30 15.96 -6.35
C ASN A 110 -8.95 15.38 -5.93
N SER A 111 -8.67 15.35 -4.63
CA SER A 111 -7.38 14.93 -4.09
C SER A 111 -7.50 13.55 -3.47
N ARG A 112 -6.47 12.73 -3.65
CA ARG A 112 -6.37 11.42 -3.01
C ARG A 112 -5.61 11.49 -1.69
N TYR A 113 -4.60 12.35 -1.62
CA TYR A 113 -3.77 12.54 -0.44
C TYR A 113 -3.86 13.97 0.07
N ARG A 114 -3.71 14.09 1.38
CA ARG A 114 -3.65 15.35 2.11
C ARG A 114 -2.37 15.37 2.93
N ALA A 115 -1.52 16.35 2.71
CA ALA A 115 -0.39 16.61 3.58
C ALA A 115 -0.70 17.81 4.47
N SER A 116 -0.50 17.65 5.77
CA SER A 116 -0.63 18.71 6.76
C SER A 116 0.66 18.85 7.54
N VAL A 117 1.16 20.07 7.63
CA VAL A 117 2.38 20.42 8.35
C VAL A 117 2.01 21.39 9.47
N THR A 118 2.59 21.14 10.64
CA THR A 118 2.48 22.01 11.80
C THR A 118 3.86 22.31 12.36
N PHE A 119 4.11 23.58 12.66
CA PHE A 119 5.34 24.05 13.26
C PHE A 119 5.08 24.55 14.68
N SER A 120 6.05 24.34 15.56
CA SER A 120 6.08 24.96 16.89
C SER A 120 7.35 25.80 16.99
N PRO A 121 7.37 27.01 16.39
CA PRO A 121 8.52 27.88 16.45
C PRO A 121 8.84 28.29 17.91
N PRO A 122 10.12 28.38 18.27
CA PRO A 122 10.52 28.80 19.61
C PRO A 122 10.07 30.25 19.86
N THR A 123 9.60 30.53 21.08
CA THR A 123 9.20 31.88 21.49
C THR A 123 10.45 32.72 21.78
N GLY A 124 10.65 33.79 21.00
CA GLY A 124 11.77 34.74 21.16
C GLY A 124 12.77 34.72 20.00
N SER A 125 13.72 35.68 19.99
CA SER A 125 14.73 35.85 18.93
C SER A 125 15.85 34.78 18.93
N ASN A 126 15.57 33.60 19.50
CA ASN A 126 16.54 32.54 19.66
C ASN A 126 16.54 31.62 18.42
N ARG A 127 17.70 31.51 17.77
CA ARG A 127 17.94 30.66 16.59
C ARG A 127 18.04 29.18 16.95
N THR A 128 16.97 28.64 17.53
CA THR A 128 16.86 27.22 17.93
C THR A 128 16.13 26.43 16.85
N ALA A 129 16.38 25.12 16.78
CA ALA A 129 15.69 24.24 15.83
C ALA A 129 14.16 24.31 16.01
N THR A 130 13.42 24.48 14.91
CA THR A 130 11.95 24.54 14.94
C THR A 130 11.39 23.12 14.80
N PRO A 131 10.73 22.55 15.82
CA PRO A 131 10.01 21.30 15.66
C PRO A 131 8.89 21.44 14.62
N ALA A 132 8.85 20.49 13.69
CA ALA A 132 7.89 20.35 12.62
C ALA A 132 7.30 18.94 12.67
N ARG A 133 5.98 18.87 12.56
CA ARG A 133 5.23 17.61 12.43
C ARG A 133 4.58 17.58 11.05
N LEU A 134 4.99 16.60 10.26
CA LEU A 134 4.51 16.32 8.92
C LEU A 134 3.55 15.14 9.00
N LEU A 135 2.34 15.29 8.50
CA LEU A 135 1.32 14.25 8.50
C LEU A 135 0.72 14.13 7.12
N VAL A 136 0.80 12.94 6.51
CA VAL A 136 0.14 12.64 5.24
C VAL A 136 -0.98 11.65 5.50
N THR A 137 -2.18 11.93 5.00
CA THR A 137 -3.39 11.12 5.21
C THR A 137 -4.12 10.83 3.90
N TRP A 138 -4.78 9.68 3.84
CA TRP A 138 -5.67 9.29 2.74
C TRP A 138 -6.89 8.50 3.26
N PRO A 139 -8.02 8.49 2.52
CA PRO A 139 -8.30 9.35 1.38
C PRO A 139 -8.54 10.81 1.83
N ALA A 140 -8.07 11.78 1.05
CA ALA A 140 -8.20 13.21 1.36
C ALA A 140 -9.66 13.68 1.54
N ALA A 141 -10.59 13.10 0.79
CA ALA A 141 -12.02 13.39 0.89
C ALA A 141 -12.64 13.03 2.26
N ALA A 142 -11.99 12.19 3.07
CA ALA A 142 -12.50 11.81 4.40
C ALA A 142 -12.54 13.01 5.38
N ASP A 143 -11.65 13.99 5.20
CA ASP A 143 -11.60 15.21 5.99
C ASP A 143 -11.17 16.41 5.12
N PRO A 144 -12.13 17.08 4.45
CA PRO A 144 -11.83 18.16 3.51
C PRO A 144 -11.43 19.48 4.19
N ALA A 145 -11.50 19.58 5.52
CA ALA A 145 -11.21 20.82 6.24
C ALA A 145 -9.69 21.05 6.31
N GLY A 146 -9.16 21.99 5.54
CA GLY A 146 -7.72 22.27 5.45
C GLY A 146 -7.12 23.07 6.61
N SER A 147 -7.95 23.63 7.51
CA SER A 147 -7.54 24.56 8.57
C SER A 147 -7.23 23.90 9.93
N ALA A 148 -7.56 22.61 10.09
CA ALA A 148 -7.30 21.84 11.30
C ALA A 148 -6.55 20.55 10.95
N LEU A 149 -5.91 19.91 11.92
CA LEU A 149 -5.32 18.59 11.69
C LEU A 149 -6.41 17.57 11.32
N PRO A 150 -6.14 16.67 10.37
CA PRO A 150 -7.12 15.68 9.94
C PRO A 150 -7.52 14.75 11.08
N SER A 151 -8.83 14.53 11.22
CA SER A 151 -9.46 13.70 12.25
C SER A 151 -10.03 12.39 11.69
N LYS A 152 -10.23 12.32 10.36
CA LYS A 152 -10.79 11.16 9.67
C LYS A 152 -9.90 10.77 8.49
N TYR A 153 -9.42 9.54 8.51
CA TYR A 153 -8.60 8.96 7.45
C TYR A 153 -8.60 7.43 7.56
N SER A 154 -8.33 6.75 6.44
CA SER A 154 -8.16 5.29 6.40
C SER A 154 -6.72 4.89 6.73
N GLY A 155 -5.76 5.75 6.35
CA GLY A 155 -4.35 5.56 6.63
C GLY A 155 -3.64 6.90 6.79
N SER A 156 -2.56 6.87 7.57
CA SER A 156 -1.70 8.03 7.79
C SER A 156 -0.25 7.61 7.97
N ILE A 157 0.64 8.53 7.59
CA ILE A 157 2.07 8.46 7.88
C ILE A 157 2.47 9.79 8.49
N GLU A 158 3.24 9.73 9.57
CA GLU A 158 3.66 10.89 10.33
C GLU A 158 5.17 10.89 10.51
N VAL A 159 5.78 12.07 10.40
CA VAL A 159 7.17 12.32 10.77
C VAL A 159 7.22 13.58 11.63
N ALA A 160 7.83 13.45 12.81
CA ALA A 160 8.20 14.57 13.65
C ALA A 160 9.72 14.79 13.51
N THR A 161 10.11 16.01 13.16
CA THR A 161 11.51 16.40 12.96
C THR A 161 11.76 17.79 13.53
N SER A 162 13.00 18.11 13.86
CA SER A 162 13.42 19.48 14.16
C SER A 162 14.13 20.07 12.95
N LEU A 163 13.65 21.21 12.45
CA LEU A 163 14.25 21.93 11.34
C LEU A 163 15.33 22.89 11.86
N GLN A 164 16.56 22.65 11.45
CA GLN A 164 17.66 23.58 11.69
C GLN A 164 17.94 24.35 10.40
N ARG A 165 17.39 25.56 10.30
CA ARG A 165 17.63 26.47 9.17
C ARG A 165 19.11 26.85 9.15
N ARG A 166 19.82 26.51 8.07
CA ARG A 166 21.24 26.84 7.87
C ARG A 166 21.42 28.22 7.22
#